data_AF-A0A954LN84-F1
#
_entry.id   AF-A0A954LN84-F1
#
_cell.length_a   1.000
_cell.length_b   1.000
_cell.length_c   1.000
_cell.angle_alpha   90.00
_cell.angle_beta   90.00
_cell.angle_gamma   90.00
#
_symmetry.space_group_name_H-M   'P 1'
#
loop_
_entity.id
_entity.type
_entity.pdbx_description
1 polymer ?
#
loop_
_entity_poly.entity_id
_entity_poly.type
_entity_poly.pdbx_seq_one_letter_code
_entity_poly.pdbx_strand_id
1 'polypeptide(L)'
;MSPQPHNDKSTPELGRRTFLAAAASVAAVATSNAFGRDYGPNAAPVRYPDPDILVLDDRFKKYKLGNTPIQRLYHSNKMLWAEGPAWNGVGRYLLWSDIPNNVQLRWLEEDGHVS
;
A
#
# COMPACT_ATOMS: atom_id res chain seq x y z
N MET A 1 -55.86 46.94 15.73
CA MET A 1 -55.75 45.54 15.27
C MET A 1 -54.37 45.39 14.65
N SER A 2 -53.36 45.04 15.45
CA SER A 2 -51.96 45.03 15.02
C SER A 2 -51.64 43.76 14.22
N PRO A 3 -50.90 43.82 13.09
CA PRO A 3 -50.46 42.61 12.39
C PRO A 3 -49.29 41.97 13.15
N GLN A 4 -49.37 40.65 13.36
CA GLN A 4 -48.32 39.85 13.98
C GLN A 4 -47.17 39.60 12.98
N PRO A 5 -45.90 39.57 13.41
CA PRO A 5 -44.79 39.25 12.52
C PRO A 5 -44.75 37.75 12.20
N HIS A 6 -44.75 37.43 10.92
CA HIS A 6 -44.54 36.07 10.41
C HIS A 6 -43.06 35.69 10.61
N ASN A 7 -42.79 34.79 11.55
CA ASN A 7 -41.45 34.27 11.82
C ASN A 7 -41.10 33.21 10.76
N ASP A 8 -40.41 33.63 9.69
CA ASP A 8 -39.90 32.71 8.68
C ASP A 8 -38.63 32.02 9.22
N LYS A 9 -38.77 30.78 9.66
CA LYS A 9 -37.64 29.95 10.06
C LYS A 9 -36.94 29.46 8.80
N SER A 10 -35.96 30.23 8.32
CA SER A 10 -35.09 29.79 7.23
C SER A 10 -34.34 28.52 7.67
N THR A 11 -34.67 27.41 7.01
CA THR A 11 -33.87 26.18 7.11
C THR A 11 -32.52 26.50 6.45
N PRO A 12 -31.37 26.18 7.07
CA PRO A 12 -30.08 26.48 6.45
C PRO A 12 -29.91 25.57 5.24
N GLU A 13 -30.24 26.07 4.05
CA GLU A 13 -29.92 25.38 2.80
C GLU A 13 -28.40 25.33 2.65
N LEU A 14 -27.85 24.11 2.62
CA LEU A 14 -26.46 23.88 2.27
C LEU A 14 -26.20 24.41 0.85
N GLY A 15 -25.60 25.59 0.76
CA GLY A 15 -25.28 26.21 -0.52
C GLY A 15 -24.35 25.33 -1.36
N ARG A 16 -24.59 25.28 -2.67
CA ARG A 16 -23.79 24.49 -3.65
C ARG A 16 -22.28 24.67 -3.49
N ARG A 17 -21.85 25.89 -3.18
CA ARG A 17 -20.45 26.27 -2.91
C ARG A 17 -19.89 25.60 -1.65
N THR A 18 -20.67 25.55 -0.57
CA THR A 18 -20.31 24.84 0.65
C THR A 18 -20.29 23.33 0.42
N PHE A 19 -21.23 22.80 -0.37
CA PHE A 19 -21.25 21.39 -0.75
C PHE A 19 -20.03 21.00 -1.60
N LEU A 20 -19.68 21.79 -2.63
CA LEU A 20 -18.50 21.54 -3.46
C LEU A 20 -17.20 21.65 -2.65
N ALA A 21 -17.10 22.63 -1.75
CA ALA A 21 -15.95 22.78 -0.85
C ALA A 21 -15.82 21.58 0.11
N ALA A 22 -16.93 21.09 0.68
CA ALA A 22 -16.95 19.90 1.54
C ALA A 22 -16.64 18.61 0.76
N ALA A 23 -17.12 18.48 -0.48
CA ALA A 23 -16.82 17.35 -1.34
C ALA A 23 -15.33 17.31 -1.73
N ALA A 24 -14.73 18.47 -2.03
CA ALA A 24 -13.32 18.58 -2.36
C ALA A 24 -12.41 18.21 -1.18
N SER A 25 -12.75 18.62 0.06
CA SER A 25 -11.97 18.28 1.24
C SER A 25 -12.04 16.78 1.59
N VAL A 26 -13.22 16.15 1.43
CA VAL A 26 -13.36 14.68 1.60
C VAL A 26 -12.58 13.91 0.53
N ALA A 27 -12.63 14.36 -0.73
CA ALA A 27 -11.87 13.73 -1.81
C ALA A 27 -10.35 13.82 -1.59
N ALA A 28 -9.85 14.96 -1.09
CA ALA A 28 -8.43 15.12 -0.77
C ALA A 28 -7.97 14.15 0.33
N VAL A 29 -8.78 13.94 1.38
CA VAL A 29 -8.48 12.96 2.44
C VAL A 29 -8.49 11.52 1.92
N ALA A 30 -9.38 11.18 0.99
CA ALA A 30 -9.45 9.85 0.38
C ALA A 30 -8.23 9.50 -0.50
N THR A 31 -7.50 10.50 -1.00
CA THR A 31 -6.25 10.28 -1.79
C THR A 31 -5.01 10.06 -0.93
N SER A 32 -5.13 10.10 0.39
CA SER A 32 -4.01 9.93 1.33
C SER A 32 -3.58 8.48 1.56
N ASN A 33 -4.14 7.52 0.82
CA ASN A 33 -3.54 6.19 0.70
C ASN A 33 -2.20 6.35 -0.02
N ALA A 34 -1.18 6.63 0.80
CA ALA A 34 0.19 6.85 0.44
C ALA A 34 0.65 5.83 -0.59
N PHE A 35 1.50 6.27 -1.51
CA PHE A 35 2.01 5.64 -2.74
C PHE A 35 2.62 4.22 -2.62
N GLY A 36 2.36 3.45 -1.56
CA GLY A 36 2.85 2.10 -1.33
C GLY A 36 1.76 1.04 -1.51
N ARG A 37 2.16 -0.11 -2.05
CA ARG A 37 1.35 -1.32 -2.08
C ARG A 37 0.99 -1.78 -0.67
N ASP A 38 -0.28 -2.13 -0.45
CA ASP A 38 -0.74 -2.80 0.77
C ASP A 38 -0.40 -4.30 0.71
N TYR A 39 0.25 -4.79 1.76
CA TYR A 39 0.56 -6.22 1.95
C TYR A 39 -0.08 -6.75 3.24
N GLY A 40 -1.03 -6.01 3.82
CA GLY A 40 -1.79 -6.43 4.97
C GLY A 40 -2.71 -7.61 4.66
N PRO A 41 -3.23 -8.29 5.69
CA PRO A 41 -4.08 -9.46 5.54
C PRO A 41 -5.40 -9.18 4.78
N ASN A 42 -5.83 -7.92 4.74
CA ASN A 42 -7.05 -7.48 4.05
C ASN A 42 -6.75 -6.71 2.75
N ALA A 43 -5.51 -6.77 2.26
CA ALA A 43 -5.15 -6.12 1.01
C ALA A 43 -5.99 -6.67 -0.15
N ALA A 44 -6.35 -5.79 -1.09
CA ALA A 44 -7.06 -6.21 -2.29
C ALA A 44 -6.21 -7.21 -3.09
N PRO A 45 -6.82 -8.24 -3.74
CA PRO A 45 -6.09 -9.18 -4.56
C PRO A 45 -5.32 -8.46 -5.68
N VAL A 46 -4.04 -8.83 -5.86
CA VAL A 46 -3.21 -8.29 -6.95
C VAL A 46 -3.75 -8.79 -8.29
N ARG A 47 -3.98 -7.87 -9.23
CA ARG A 47 -4.40 -8.20 -10.60
C ARG A 47 -3.19 -8.43 -11.48
N TYR A 48 -3.32 -9.38 -12.41
CA TYR A 48 -2.31 -9.67 -13.42
C TYR A 48 -2.58 -8.92 -14.73
N PRO A 49 -1.53 -8.50 -15.47
CA PRO A 49 -0.14 -8.50 -15.03
C PRO A 49 0.06 -7.51 -13.87
N ASP A 50 1.00 -7.81 -12.99
CA ASP A 50 1.27 -6.95 -11.84
C ASP A 50 1.60 -5.52 -12.32
N PRO A 51 0.87 -4.49 -11.85
CA PRO A 51 1.00 -3.12 -12.34
C PRO A 51 2.34 -2.48 -11.99
N ASP A 52 3.03 -2.96 -10.95
CA ASP A 52 4.31 -2.40 -10.48
C ASP A 52 5.52 -3.05 -11.18
N ILE A 53 5.31 -4.08 -12.01
CA ILE A 53 6.35 -4.66 -12.86
C ILE A 53 6.38 -3.93 -14.20
N LEU A 54 7.19 -2.88 -14.27
CA LEU A 54 7.35 -2.04 -15.46
C LEU A 54 8.53 -2.48 -16.32
N VAL A 55 8.35 -2.45 -17.64
CA VAL A 55 9.42 -2.67 -18.62
C VAL A 55 9.80 -1.31 -19.20
N LEU A 56 10.99 -0.82 -18.85
CA LEU A 56 11.48 0.48 -19.29
C LEU A 56 12.24 0.41 -20.63
N ASP A 57 12.77 -0.76 -20.97
CA ASP A 57 13.52 -1.01 -22.20
C ASP A 57 13.03 -2.31 -22.84
N ASP A 58 12.81 -2.28 -24.15
CA ASP A 58 12.25 -3.38 -24.93
C ASP A 58 13.03 -4.70 -24.80
N ARG A 59 14.35 -4.64 -24.56
CA ARG A 59 15.20 -5.83 -24.36
C ARG A 59 14.77 -6.64 -23.14
N PHE A 60 14.09 -6.03 -22.17
CA PHE A 60 13.61 -6.68 -20.96
C PHE A 60 12.20 -7.25 -21.06
N LYS A 61 11.46 -7.00 -22.16
CA LYS A 61 10.07 -7.50 -22.34
C LYS A 61 9.95 -9.01 -22.10
N LYS A 62 10.95 -9.79 -22.54
CA LYS A 62 10.99 -11.25 -22.38
C LYS A 62 11.15 -11.73 -20.93
N TYR A 63 11.59 -10.88 -20.01
CA TYR A 63 11.78 -11.23 -18.59
C TYR A 63 10.56 -10.86 -17.72
N LYS A 64 9.62 -10.05 -18.23
CA LYS A 64 8.38 -9.74 -17.52
C LYS A 64 7.45 -10.94 -17.57
N LEU A 65 7.30 -11.62 -16.43
CA LEU A 65 6.36 -12.71 -16.27
C LEU A 65 4.95 -12.15 -16.02
N GLY A 66 3.99 -12.50 -16.88
CA GLY A 66 2.64 -11.90 -16.87
C GLY A 66 1.69 -12.46 -15.80
N ASN A 67 2.03 -13.58 -15.18
CA ASN A 67 1.16 -14.33 -14.25
C ASN A 67 1.74 -14.43 -12.83
N THR A 68 2.68 -13.56 -12.45
CA THR A 68 3.25 -13.54 -11.10
C THR A 68 3.10 -12.15 -10.47
N PRO A 69 2.79 -12.05 -9.16
CA PRO A 69 2.78 -10.80 -8.43
C PRO A 69 4.12 -10.58 -7.71
N ILE A 70 4.39 -9.35 -7.30
CA ILE A 70 5.38 -9.08 -6.25
C ILE A 70 4.80 -9.54 -4.91
N GLN A 71 5.56 -10.38 -4.20
CA GLN A 71 5.19 -10.92 -2.89
C GLN A 71 6.14 -10.40 -1.80
N ARG A 72 5.59 -10.17 -0.61
CA ARG A 72 6.38 -9.82 0.60
C ARG A 72 6.57 -11.08 1.43
N LEU A 73 7.78 -11.63 1.41
CA LEU A 73 8.11 -12.85 2.16
C LEU A 73 8.21 -12.61 3.67
N TYR A 74 8.75 -11.46 4.08
CA TYR A 74 8.92 -11.12 5.49
C TYR A 74 8.84 -9.62 5.71
N HIS A 75 8.28 -9.24 6.86
CA HIS A 75 8.35 -7.89 7.41
C HIS A 75 8.11 -7.94 8.92
N SER A 76 8.73 -7.02 9.64
CA SER A 76 8.56 -6.85 11.07
C SER A 76 8.72 -5.39 11.43
N ASN A 77 7.90 -4.90 12.36
CA ASN A 77 8.00 -3.53 12.89
C ASN A 77 9.33 -3.27 13.63
N LYS A 78 10.09 -4.33 13.93
CA LYS A 78 11.41 -4.23 14.57
C LYS A 78 12.58 -4.18 13.57
N MET A 79 12.33 -4.57 12.32
CA MET A 79 13.37 -4.61 11.28
C MET A 79 13.63 -3.19 10.78
N LEU A 80 14.90 -2.77 10.77
CA LEU A 80 15.25 -1.39 10.44
C LEU A 80 15.78 -1.29 9.01
N TRP A 81 16.64 -2.20 8.58
CA TRP A 81 17.20 -2.17 7.22
C TRP A 81 17.61 -3.56 6.74
N ALA A 82 16.77 -4.18 5.90
CA ALA A 82 17.11 -5.41 5.20
C ALA A 82 18.09 -5.15 4.05
N GLU A 83 19.25 -5.81 4.07
CA GLU A 83 20.27 -5.69 3.02
C GLU A 83 21.04 -6.99 2.81
N GLY A 84 21.87 -7.05 1.76
CA GLY A 84 22.76 -8.18 1.48
C GLY A 84 22.04 -9.53 1.27
N PRO A 85 20.98 -9.61 0.45
CA PRO A 85 20.29 -10.87 0.22
C PRO A 85 21.21 -11.89 -0.46
N ALA A 86 21.25 -13.11 0.07
CA ALA A 86 22.00 -14.22 -0.49
C ALA A 86 21.19 -15.53 -0.43
N TRP A 87 21.10 -16.22 -1.57
CA TRP A 87 20.38 -17.50 -1.68
C TRP A 87 21.33 -18.69 -1.55
N ASN A 88 21.00 -19.66 -0.71
CA ASN A 88 21.65 -20.96 -0.69
C ASN A 88 20.76 -22.00 -1.37
N GLY A 89 21.16 -22.48 -2.55
CA GLY A 89 20.40 -23.46 -3.32
C GLY A 89 20.40 -24.88 -2.76
N VAL A 90 21.45 -25.28 -2.01
CA VAL A 90 21.52 -26.61 -1.39
C VAL A 90 20.64 -26.66 -0.15
N GLY A 91 20.73 -25.62 0.69
CA GLY A 91 19.95 -25.51 1.93
C GLY A 91 18.55 -24.93 1.76
N ARG A 92 18.23 -24.41 0.57
CA ARG A 92 16.91 -23.83 0.23
C ARG A 92 16.47 -22.72 1.20
N TYR A 93 17.35 -21.73 1.39
CA TYR A 93 17.05 -20.58 2.24
C TYR A 93 17.64 -19.28 1.69
N LEU A 94 16.96 -18.17 2.00
CA LEU A 94 17.40 -16.81 1.75
C LEU A 94 17.96 -16.23 3.06
N LEU A 95 19.18 -15.68 3.01
CA LEU A 95 19.80 -14.94 4.11
C LEU A 95 19.81 -13.45 3.78
N TRP A 96 19.67 -12.59 4.78
CA TRP A 96 19.92 -11.15 4.69
C TRP A 96 20.36 -10.58 6.04
N SER A 97 20.93 -9.38 6.04
CA SER A 97 21.31 -8.66 7.25
C SER A 97 20.26 -7.62 7.62
N ASP A 98 20.04 -7.43 8.93
CA ASP A 98 19.42 -6.22 9.48
C ASP A 98 20.49 -5.41 10.20
N ILE A 99 21.18 -4.55 9.45
CA ILE A 99 22.47 -3.94 9.86
C ILE A 99 22.35 -3.18 11.19
N PRO A 100 21.37 -2.29 11.39
CA PRO A 100 21.27 -1.55 12.65
C PRO A 100 21.03 -2.42 13.88
N ASN A 101 20.40 -3.60 13.68
CA ASN A 101 20.14 -4.55 14.76
C ASN A 101 21.28 -5.58 14.96
N ASN A 102 22.34 -5.54 14.14
CA ASN A 102 23.49 -6.45 14.21
C ASN A 102 23.09 -7.95 14.18
N VAL A 103 22.11 -8.29 13.33
CA VAL A 103 21.64 -9.68 13.14
C VAL A 103 21.62 -10.05 11.67
N GLN A 104 21.83 -11.34 11.41
CA GLN A 104 21.52 -11.97 10.13
C GLN A 104 20.24 -12.78 10.29
N LEU A 105 19.31 -12.61 9.35
CA LEU A 105 18.03 -13.29 9.30
C LEU A 105 18.03 -14.28 8.16
N ARG A 106 17.32 -15.39 8.34
CA ARG A 106 17.19 -16.46 7.36
C ARG A 106 15.72 -16.82 7.18
N TRP A 107 15.24 -16.85 5.93
CA TRP A 107 13.94 -17.37 5.52
C TRP A 107 14.11 -18.76 4.90
N LEU A 108 13.35 -19.74 5.39
CA LEU A 108 13.33 -21.10 4.87
C LEU A 108 12.26 -21.25 3.77
N GLU A 109 12.63 -21.86 2.64
CA GLU A 109 11.69 -22.05 1.52
C GLU A 109 10.57 -23.05 1.83
N GLU A 110 10.84 -24.01 2.72
CA GLU A 110 9.93 -25.13 3.00
C GLU A 110 8.65 -24.70 3.71
N ASP A 111 8.76 -23.85 4.73
CA ASP A 111 7.65 -23.44 5.60
C ASP A 111 7.49 -21.92 5.74
N GLY A 112 8.40 -21.15 5.12
CA GLY A 112 8.42 -19.71 5.21
C GLY A 112 8.90 -19.15 6.55
N HIS A 113 9.46 -19.98 7.43
CA HIS A 113 9.94 -19.56 8.74
C HIS A 113 11.11 -18.59 8.62
N VAL A 114 11.11 -17.56 9.47
CA VAL A 114 12.21 -16.59 9.59
C VAL A 114 12.84 -16.65 10.97
N SER A 115 14.16 -16.84 11.00
CA SER A 115 14.99 -16.95 12.21
C SER A 115 16.24 -16.08 12.11
#